data_AF-A0A3M1EHH2-F1
#
_entry.id   AF-A0A3M1EHH2-F1
#
_cell.length_a   1.000
_cell.length_b   1.000
_cell.length_c   1.000
_cell.angle_alpha   90.00
_cell.angle_beta   90.00
_cell.angle_gamma   90.00
#
_symmetry.space_group_name_H-M   'P 1'
#
loop_
_entity.id
_entity.type
_entity.pdbx_description
1 polymer ?
#
loop_
_entity_poly.entity_id
_entity_poly.type
_entity_poly.pdbx_seq_one_letter_code
_entity_poly.pdbx_strand_id
1 'polypeptide(L)'
;SMTSEEIELNHVLEAEGITVVETDLGEWIVQLAGERPSHIIAPAVHKTIQDVIELFEKATGQANLPAEIPALTAVARRALRERFIRAGIGISGVNFAIAETGTIVIVTNEGNGRFVTSLPPVHVAIMGMEKVIPTWDDWAVLLPLLTRSATGQRLSSYVTAVTGPRQAGDADGPQEFHLVIMDNGRSRILDSKYRESLACIRCGACLNVCPVYTEVGGHVYGSVYPGPIGAVITPLFQGLDRPSDLPWASSLCGACLDACPVRIDLPRMLIELRQEQVQRGMVGRGERLAFRWFGRLVRRRFLFDLAVRVGWLLQRPFARDGRVTSAPPPLSAWTRYRDWPALADRSFSRRWEDVERGV
;
A
#
# COMPACT_ATOMS: atom_id res chain seq x y z
N SER A 1 7.32 0.90 -12.40
CA SER A 1 8.01 0.43 -11.15
C SER A 1 7.61 1.32 -10.00
N MET A 2 7.22 0.79 -8.82
CA MET A 2 6.81 1.66 -7.70
C MET A 2 7.83 2.73 -7.31
N THR A 3 9.13 2.45 -7.45
CA THR A 3 10.19 3.40 -7.11
C THR A 3 10.28 4.56 -8.12
N SER A 4 9.99 4.31 -9.41
CA SER A 4 9.93 5.38 -10.42
C SER A 4 8.66 6.22 -10.24
N GLU A 5 7.55 5.59 -9.86
CA GLU A 5 6.30 6.26 -9.50
C GLU A 5 6.46 7.13 -8.23
N GLU A 6 7.23 6.68 -7.22
CA GLU A 6 7.51 7.44 -5.99
C GLU A 6 8.09 8.84 -6.26
N ILE A 7 8.89 8.96 -7.33
CA ILE A 7 9.55 10.20 -7.74
C ILE A 7 8.95 10.82 -9.02
N GLU A 8 7.81 10.30 -9.48
CA GLU A 8 7.11 10.75 -10.69
C GLU A 8 8.00 10.80 -11.95
N LEU A 9 8.98 9.89 -12.04
CA LEU A 9 10.02 9.91 -13.07
C LEU A 9 9.45 9.90 -14.49
N ASN A 10 8.41 9.10 -14.72
CA ASN A 10 7.79 8.95 -16.03
C ASN A 10 7.28 10.30 -16.54
N HIS A 11 6.56 11.07 -15.71
CA HIS A 11 6.04 12.38 -16.07
C HIS A 11 7.14 13.39 -16.40
N VAL A 12 8.25 13.37 -15.66
CA VAL A 12 9.39 14.25 -15.91
C VAL A 12 10.05 13.92 -17.25
N LEU A 13 10.29 12.63 -17.53
CA LEU A 13 10.89 12.19 -18.79
C LEU A 13 9.98 12.50 -19.99
N GLU A 14 8.67 12.29 -19.85
CA GLU A 14 7.68 12.63 -20.88
C GLU A 14 7.64 14.13 -21.17
N ALA A 15 7.74 14.98 -20.13
CA ALA A 15 7.82 16.44 -20.28
C ALA A 15 9.08 16.89 -21.05
N GLU A 16 10.17 16.12 -20.95
CA GLU A 16 11.41 16.32 -21.71
C GLU A 16 11.36 15.67 -23.12
N GLY A 17 10.20 15.17 -23.55
CA GLY A 17 10.00 14.60 -24.88
C GLY A 17 10.49 13.15 -25.04
N ILE A 18 10.82 12.48 -23.94
CA ILE A 18 11.24 11.08 -23.94
C ILE A 18 9.99 10.19 -23.89
N THR A 19 9.88 9.26 -24.84
CA THR A 19 8.81 8.25 -24.81
C THR A 19 9.10 7.21 -23.74
N VAL A 20 8.30 7.19 -22.68
CA VAL A 20 8.38 6.19 -21.61
C VAL A 20 7.32 5.12 -21.82
N VAL A 21 7.70 3.84 -21.67
CA VAL A 21 6.78 2.71 -21.80
C VAL A 21 6.99 1.79 -20.63
N GLU A 22 5.93 1.58 -19.85
CA GLU A 22 5.93 0.56 -18.80
C GLU A 22 5.95 -0.83 -19.44
N THR A 23 6.73 -1.72 -18.83
CA THR A 23 7.08 -3.02 -19.41
C THR A 23 6.49 -4.19 -18.67
N ASP A 24 6.02 -3.95 -17.44
CA ASP A 24 5.17 -4.90 -16.72
C ASP A 24 3.75 -4.85 -17.28
N LEU A 25 3.08 -5.99 -17.47
CA LEU A 25 1.74 -6.02 -18.07
C LEU A 25 0.73 -5.19 -17.26
N GLY A 26 0.77 -5.32 -15.94
CA GLY A 26 -0.12 -4.58 -15.05
C GLY A 26 0.19 -3.09 -15.06
N GLU A 27 1.48 -2.72 -15.00
CA GLU A 27 1.92 -1.32 -15.10
C GLU A 27 1.57 -0.71 -16.47
N TRP A 28 1.69 -1.48 -17.56
CA TRP A 28 1.34 -1.01 -18.90
C TRP A 28 -0.17 -0.76 -19.04
N ILE A 29 -1.01 -1.63 -18.47
CA ILE A 29 -2.47 -1.41 -18.44
C ILE A 29 -2.81 -0.10 -17.73
N VAL A 30 -2.23 0.16 -16.54
CA VAL A 30 -2.51 1.40 -15.81
C VAL A 30 -1.90 2.63 -16.51
N GLN A 31 -0.75 2.49 -17.17
CA GLN A 31 -0.17 3.55 -17.99
C GLN A 31 -1.10 3.93 -19.14
N LEU A 32 -1.65 2.95 -19.87
CA LEU A 32 -2.62 3.19 -20.95
C LEU A 32 -3.91 3.85 -20.44
N ALA A 33 -4.31 3.54 -19.21
CA ALA A 33 -5.46 4.15 -18.56
C ALA A 33 -5.19 5.56 -18.00
N GLY A 34 -3.92 5.97 -17.86
CA GLY A 34 -3.54 7.22 -17.21
C GLY A 34 -3.80 7.20 -15.70
N GLU A 35 -3.65 6.05 -15.06
CA GLU A 35 -3.98 5.80 -13.66
C GLU A 35 -2.76 5.39 -12.84
N ARG A 36 -2.84 5.57 -11.51
CA ARG A 36 -1.83 5.04 -10.57
C ARG A 36 -2.08 3.56 -10.27
N PRO A 37 -1.04 2.80 -9.88
CA PRO A 37 -1.20 1.40 -9.48
C PRO A 37 -2.08 1.26 -8.23
N SER A 38 -3.00 0.29 -8.22
CA SER A 38 -3.87 0.04 -7.07
C SER A 38 -3.30 -0.98 -6.09
N HIS A 39 -2.33 -1.80 -6.49
CA HIS A 39 -1.72 -2.84 -5.65
C HIS A 39 -0.23 -3.00 -5.95
N ILE A 40 0.54 -3.39 -4.93
CA ILE A 40 2.01 -3.47 -4.98
C ILE A 40 2.53 -4.49 -6.02
N ILE A 41 1.88 -5.65 -6.14
CA ILE A 41 2.30 -6.73 -7.07
C ILE A 41 1.31 -6.95 -8.22
N ALA A 42 0.16 -6.28 -8.20
CA ALA A 42 -0.91 -6.47 -9.16
C ALA A 42 -1.54 -5.12 -9.53
N PRO A 43 -0.79 -4.21 -10.19
CA PRO A 43 -1.14 -2.81 -10.38
C PRO A 43 -2.56 -2.57 -10.93
N ALA A 44 -2.98 -3.42 -11.87
CA ALA A 44 -4.26 -3.33 -12.58
C ALA A 44 -5.36 -4.25 -12.01
N VAL A 45 -5.26 -4.73 -10.76
CA VAL A 45 -6.23 -5.69 -10.18
C VAL A 45 -7.68 -5.17 -10.14
N HIS A 46 -7.87 -3.86 -10.22
CA HIS A 46 -9.17 -3.20 -10.25
C HIS A 46 -9.80 -3.13 -11.66
N LYS A 47 -9.09 -3.54 -12.72
CA LYS A 47 -9.58 -3.52 -14.11
C LYS A 47 -10.29 -4.82 -14.46
N THR A 48 -11.37 -4.69 -15.20
CA THR A 48 -12.07 -5.82 -15.82
C THR A 48 -11.39 -6.23 -17.12
N ILE A 49 -11.68 -7.44 -17.60
CA ILE A 49 -11.19 -7.90 -18.92
C ILE A 49 -11.66 -6.96 -20.05
N GLN A 50 -12.88 -6.44 -19.94
CA GLN A 50 -13.44 -5.52 -20.92
C GLN A 50 -12.68 -4.19 -20.97
N ASP A 51 -12.33 -3.63 -19.81
CA ASP A 51 -11.51 -2.42 -19.74
C ASP A 51 -10.15 -2.64 -20.44
N VAL A 52 -9.54 -3.81 -20.22
CA VAL A 52 -8.25 -4.16 -20.83
C VAL A 52 -8.36 -4.29 -22.35
N ILE A 53 -9.44 -4.89 -22.86
CA ILE A 53 -9.71 -4.98 -24.30
C ILE A 53 -9.74 -3.58 -24.90
N GLU A 54 -10.55 -2.68 -24.35
CA GLU A 54 -10.73 -1.32 -24.87
C GLU A 54 -9.41 -0.54 -24.89
N LEU A 55 -8.60 -0.67 -23.82
CA LEU A 55 -7.28 -0.06 -23.75
C LEU A 55 -6.33 -0.63 -24.81
N PHE A 56 -6.32 -1.95 -25.02
CA PHE A 56 -5.43 -2.59 -25.99
C PHE A 56 -5.83 -2.30 -27.43
N GLU A 57 -7.13 -2.27 -27.73
CA GLU A 57 -7.64 -1.90 -29.05
C GLU A 57 -7.23 -0.47 -29.40
N LYS A 58 -7.41 0.47 -28.46
CA LYS A 58 -6.97 1.85 -28.63
C LYS A 58 -5.45 1.97 -28.80
N ALA A 59 -4.66 1.22 -28.03
CA ALA A 59 -3.21 1.29 -28.06
C ALA A 59 -2.59 0.64 -29.30
N THR A 60 -3.21 -0.42 -29.83
CA THR A 60 -2.65 -1.23 -30.93
C THR A 60 -3.32 -0.98 -32.28
N GLY A 61 -4.49 -0.35 -32.31
CA GLY A 61 -5.32 -0.19 -33.51
C GLY A 61 -5.98 -1.48 -33.99
N GLN A 62 -5.88 -2.58 -33.22
CA GLN A 62 -6.61 -3.82 -33.50
C GLN A 62 -8.04 -3.68 -32.97
N ALA A 63 -9.02 -4.23 -33.68
CA ALA A 63 -10.42 -4.20 -33.27
C ALA A 63 -10.95 -5.62 -33.04
N ASN A 64 -11.91 -5.76 -32.13
CA ASN A 64 -12.54 -7.00 -31.72
C ASN A 64 -11.55 -8.01 -31.14
N LEU A 65 -10.71 -7.57 -30.20
CA LEU A 65 -9.81 -8.47 -29.49
C LEU A 65 -10.61 -9.50 -28.68
N PRO A 66 -10.22 -10.79 -28.72
CA PRO A 66 -10.88 -11.82 -27.94
C PRO A 66 -10.66 -11.60 -26.43
N ALA A 67 -11.69 -11.89 -25.64
CA ALA A 67 -11.64 -11.77 -24.17
C ALA A 67 -10.80 -12.86 -23.47
N GLU A 68 -10.22 -13.78 -24.23
CA GLU A 68 -9.38 -14.85 -23.70
C GLU A 68 -8.02 -14.30 -23.21
N ILE A 69 -7.68 -14.55 -21.95
CA ILE A 69 -6.42 -14.09 -21.32
C ILE A 69 -5.17 -14.45 -22.14
N PRO A 70 -5.01 -15.68 -22.68
CA PRO A 70 -3.85 -16.01 -23.53
C PRO A 70 -3.74 -15.14 -24.79
N ALA A 71 -4.87 -14.75 -25.37
CA ALA A 71 -4.88 -13.92 -26.56
C ALA A 71 -4.53 -12.46 -26.24
N LEU A 72 -5.08 -11.89 -25.16
CA LEU A 72 -4.74 -10.54 -24.68
C LEU A 72 -3.26 -10.43 -24.30
N THR A 73 -2.73 -11.41 -23.57
CA THR A 73 -1.30 -11.44 -23.22
C THR A 73 -0.41 -11.56 -24.47
N ALA A 74 -0.85 -12.27 -25.51
CA ALA A 74 -0.13 -12.33 -26.79
C ALA A 74 -0.13 -10.97 -27.53
N VAL A 75 -1.20 -10.19 -27.44
CA VAL A 75 -1.26 -8.81 -27.97
C VAL A 75 -0.24 -7.93 -27.25
N ALA A 76 -0.27 -7.89 -25.92
CA ALA A 76 0.68 -7.13 -25.11
C ALA A 76 2.13 -7.54 -25.41
N ARG A 77 2.40 -8.85 -25.48
CA ARG A 77 3.73 -9.38 -25.83
C ARG A 77 4.23 -8.86 -27.17
N ARG A 78 3.38 -8.84 -28.21
CA ARG A 78 3.77 -8.32 -29.53
C ARG A 78 4.03 -6.81 -29.48
N ALA A 79 3.13 -6.06 -28.85
CA ALA A 79 3.25 -4.61 -28.72
C ALA A 79 4.53 -4.19 -27.98
N LEU A 80 4.84 -4.84 -26.86
CA LEU A 80 6.01 -4.53 -26.04
C LEU A 80 7.32 -5.06 -26.65
N ARG A 81 7.29 -6.15 -27.43
CA ARG A 81 8.51 -6.74 -28.02
C ARG A 81 9.30 -5.74 -28.86
N GLU A 82 8.62 -5.01 -29.73
CA GLU A 82 9.27 -4.00 -30.57
C GLU A 82 9.85 -2.85 -29.74
N ARG A 83 9.16 -2.48 -28.65
CA ARG A 83 9.61 -1.43 -27.72
C ARG A 83 10.90 -1.84 -27.02
N PHE A 84 11.01 -3.07 -26.51
CA PHE A 84 12.23 -3.56 -25.90
C PHE A 84 13.43 -3.53 -26.85
N ILE A 85 13.24 -3.88 -28.12
CA ILE A 85 14.32 -3.93 -29.12
C ILE A 85 14.80 -2.52 -29.50
N ARG A 86 13.88 -1.55 -29.55
CA ARG A 86 14.20 -0.16 -29.96
C ARG A 86 14.60 0.74 -28.79
N ALA A 87 14.43 0.29 -27.55
CA ALA A 87 14.72 1.11 -26.38
C ALA A 87 16.22 1.41 -26.25
N GLY A 88 16.57 2.69 -26.09
CA GLY A 88 17.94 3.11 -25.82
C GLY A 88 18.35 2.92 -24.35
N ILE A 89 17.40 2.95 -23.42
CA ILE A 89 17.63 2.83 -21.98
C ILE A 89 16.59 1.90 -21.38
N GLY A 90 17.04 0.97 -20.54
CA GLY A 90 16.18 0.17 -19.66
C GLY A 90 16.22 0.73 -18.24
N ILE A 91 15.04 0.96 -17.64
CA ILE A 91 14.93 1.41 -16.25
C ILE A 91 14.23 0.32 -15.43
N SER A 92 14.85 -0.13 -14.34
CA SER A 92 14.28 -1.15 -13.47
C SER A 92 14.21 -0.71 -12.01
N GLY A 93 13.25 -1.27 -11.27
CA GLY A 93 13.32 -1.33 -9.81
C GLY A 93 14.31 -2.40 -9.34
N VAL A 94 14.46 -2.51 -8.01
CA VAL A 94 15.27 -3.54 -7.35
C VAL A 94 14.50 -4.13 -6.18
N ASN A 95 14.42 -5.46 -6.09
CA ASN A 95 13.83 -6.15 -4.95
C ASN A 95 14.82 -6.27 -3.80
N PHE A 96 16.06 -6.64 -4.10
CA PHE A 96 17.17 -6.77 -3.16
C PHE A 96 18.50 -6.31 -3.80
N ALA A 97 19.36 -5.64 -3.05
CA ALA A 97 20.73 -5.34 -3.46
C ALA A 97 21.71 -5.96 -2.47
N ILE A 98 22.51 -6.90 -2.94
CA ILE A 98 23.43 -7.71 -2.14
C ILE A 98 24.78 -6.99 -2.08
N ALA A 99 25.14 -6.50 -0.89
CA ALA A 99 26.28 -5.64 -0.68
C ALA A 99 27.61 -6.37 -0.91
N GLU A 100 27.72 -7.64 -0.51
CA GLU A 100 28.99 -8.39 -0.60
C GLU A 100 29.52 -8.56 -2.03
N THR A 101 28.64 -8.63 -3.03
CA THR A 101 29.02 -8.78 -4.45
C THR A 101 28.66 -7.57 -5.31
N GLY A 102 27.97 -6.56 -4.77
CA GLY A 102 27.45 -5.44 -5.57
C GLY A 102 26.39 -5.88 -6.58
N THR A 103 25.56 -6.88 -6.24
CA THR A 103 24.58 -7.48 -7.14
C THR A 103 23.18 -6.97 -6.83
N ILE A 104 22.42 -6.56 -7.85
CA ILE A 104 20.99 -6.30 -7.70
C ILE A 104 20.18 -7.52 -8.14
N VAL A 105 19.07 -7.78 -7.45
CA VAL A 105 18.14 -8.86 -7.78
C VAL A 105 16.76 -8.30 -8.07
N ILE A 106 16.20 -8.74 -9.19
CA ILE A 106 14.87 -8.40 -9.68
C ILE A 106 14.04 -9.69 -9.72
N VAL A 107 12.83 -9.64 -9.19
CA VAL A 107 11.92 -10.77 -9.11
C VAL A 107 10.67 -10.43 -9.91
N THR A 108 10.41 -11.18 -10.99
CA THR A 108 9.27 -10.92 -11.89
C THR A 108 8.53 -12.20 -12.25
N ASN A 109 7.21 -12.12 -12.38
CA ASN A 109 6.40 -13.24 -12.85
C ASN A 109 6.34 -13.34 -14.38
N GLU A 110 6.92 -12.36 -15.07
CA GLU A 110 7.05 -12.32 -16.53
C GLU A 110 8.47 -11.94 -16.96
N GLY A 111 8.77 -12.11 -18.24
CA GLY A 111 10.14 -11.97 -18.77
C GLY A 111 10.61 -10.52 -18.98
N ASN A 112 9.77 -9.52 -18.64
CA ASN A 112 10.04 -8.10 -18.85
C ASN A 112 11.36 -7.65 -18.19
N GLY A 113 11.59 -8.04 -16.93
CA GLY A 113 12.79 -7.66 -16.18
C GLY A 113 14.08 -8.00 -16.92
N ARG A 114 14.18 -9.23 -17.46
CA ARG A 114 15.34 -9.63 -18.25
C ARG A 114 15.50 -8.78 -19.51
N PHE A 115 14.41 -8.50 -20.23
CA PHE A 115 14.49 -7.66 -21.44
C PHE A 115 14.91 -6.23 -21.12
N VAL A 116 14.40 -5.64 -20.03
CA VAL A 116 14.79 -4.30 -19.59
C VAL A 116 16.27 -4.23 -19.20
N THR A 117 16.79 -5.27 -18.54
CA THR A 117 18.17 -5.23 -18.06
C THR A 117 19.22 -5.69 -19.06
N SER A 118 18.84 -6.39 -20.15
CA SER A 118 19.83 -6.99 -21.06
C SER A 118 19.76 -6.55 -22.52
N LEU A 119 18.63 -6.03 -23.02
CA LEU A 119 18.51 -5.59 -24.42
C LEU A 119 18.97 -4.15 -24.65
N PRO A 120 18.52 -3.15 -23.85
CA PRO A 120 18.97 -1.78 -24.03
C PRO A 120 20.48 -1.66 -23.77
N PRO A 121 21.20 -0.80 -24.51
CA PRO A 121 22.62 -0.59 -24.28
C PRO A 121 22.94 0.04 -22.92
N VAL A 122 21.97 0.71 -22.29
CA VAL A 122 22.12 1.32 -20.97
C VAL A 122 21.07 0.77 -20.01
N HIS A 123 21.49 0.33 -18.83
CA HIS A 123 20.59 -0.07 -17.75
C HIS A 123 20.73 0.89 -16.55
N VAL A 124 19.61 1.49 -16.14
CA VAL A 124 19.50 2.28 -14.91
C VAL A 124 18.64 1.52 -13.90
N ALA A 125 19.23 1.14 -12.78
CA ALA A 125 18.51 0.58 -11.65
C ALA A 125 18.22 1.65 -10.60
N ILE A 126 16.96 1.75 -10.15
CA ILE A 126 16.53 2.72 -9.15
C ILE A 126 15.97 1.98 -7.94
N MET A 127 16.49 2.30 -6.75
CA MET A 127 16.06 1.67 -5.51
C MET A 127 16.12 2.64 -4.33
N GLY A 128 15.30 2.39 -3.32
CA GLY A 128 15.50 3.02 -2.01
C GLY A 128 16.66 2.34 -1.25
N MET A 129 17.31 3.09 -0.36
CA MET A 129 18.42 2.57 0.46
C MET A 129 18.06 1.34 1.32
N GLU A 130 16.77 1.12 1.60
CA GLU A 130 16.27 -0.01 2.39
C GLU A 130 16.35 -1.37 1.67
N LYS A 131 16.70 -1.37 0.38
CA LYS A 131 16.82 -2.60 -0.42
C LYS A 131 18.14 -3.33 -0.24
N VAL A 132 19.12 -2.68 0.40
CA VAL A 132 20.45 -3.24 0.61
C VAL A 132 20.40 -4.31 1.70
N ILE A 133 20.91 -5.50 1.38
CA ILE A 133 21.12 -6.61 2.30
C ILE A 133 22.59 -7.04 2.29
N PRO A 134 23.12 -7.58 3.40
CA PRO A 134 24.54 -7.91 3.50
C PRO A 134 25.00 -9.00 2.52
N THR A 135 24.36 -10.17 2.54
CA THR A 135 24.87 -11.37 1.84
C THR A 135 23.81 -12.12 1.01
N TRP A 136 24.27 -13.06 0.19
CA TRP A 136 23.48 -14.07 -0.52
C TRP A 136 22.75 -15.01 0.45
N ASP A 137 23.30 -15.25 1.64
CA ASP A 137 22.62 -16.05 2.66
C ASP A 137 21.37 -15.33 3.18
N ASP A 138 21.45 -14.01 3.42
CA ASP A 138 20.28 -13.20 3.77
C ASP A 138 19.24 -13.24 2.63
N TRP A 139 19.68 -13.13 1.38
CA TRP A 139 18.82 -13.22 0.21
C TRP A 139 18.13 -14.59 0.10
N ALA A 140 18.85 -15.69 0.35
CA ALA A 140 18.33 -17.04 0.29
C ALA A 140 17.20 -17.28 1.31
N VAL A 141 17.17 -16.50 2.40
CA VAL A 141 16.06 -16.48 3.37
C VAL A 141 14.93 -15.56 2.91
N LEU A 142 15.25 -14.35 2.44
CA LEU A 142 14.25 -13.33 2.10
C LEU A 142 13.47 -13.64 0.82
N LEU A 143 14.09 -14.27 -0.16
CA LEU A 143 13.44 -14.57 -1.45
C LEU A 143 12.25 -15.53 -1.28
N PRO A 144 12.36 -16.69 -0.60
CA PRO A 144 11.21 -17.55 -0.33
C PRO A 144 10.10 -16.86 0.47
N LEU A 145 10.46 -15.96 1.41
CA LEU A 145 9.48 -15.16 2.14
C LEU A 145 8.72 -14.23 1.20
N LEU A 146 9.43 -13.54 0.29
CA LEU A 146 8.83 -12.67 -0.71
C LEU A 146 7.85 -13.45 -1.59
N THR A 147 8.31 -14.53 -2.24
CA THR A 147 7.50 -15.23 -3.26
C THR A 147 6.30 -15.94 -2.65
N ARG A 148 6.45 -16.55 -1.47
CA ARG A 148 5.34 -17.23 -0.78
C ARG A 148 4.31 -16.24 -0.28
N SER A 149 4.73 -15.11 0.29
CA SER A 149 3.80 -14.10 0.80
C SER A 149 3.16 -13.26 -0.30
N ALA A 150 3.82 -13.09 -1.45
CA ALA A 150 3.29 -12.32 -2.56
C ALA A 150 2.30 -13.13 -3.41
N THR A 151 2.73 -14.27 -3.95
CA THR A 151 1.97 -15.05 -4.94
C THR A 151 1.68 -16.48 -4.51
N GLY A 152 2.12 -16.90 -3.32
CA GLY A 152 2.02 -18.29 -2.86
C GLY A 152 3.00 -19.23 -3.57
N GLN A 153 3.88 -18.72 -4.44
CA GLN A 153 4.82 -19.53 -5.21
C GLN A 153 6.06 -19.88 -4.39
N ARG A 154 6.64 -21.05 -4.66
CA ARG A 154 7.94 -21.45 -4.08
C ARG A 154 9.08 -20.57 -4.54
N LEU A 155 9.01 -20.13 -5.80
CA LEU A 155 9.91 -19.20 -6.47
C LEU A 155 9.08 -18.48 -7.55
N SER A 156 9.39 -17.23 -7.85
CA SER A 156 8.77 -16.52 -8.98
C SER A 156 9.25 -17.11 -10.31
N SER A 157 8.53 -16.83 -11.41
CA SER A 157 8.88 -17.32 -12.75
C SER A 157 10.30 -16.90 -13.18
N TYR A 158 10.72 -15.69 -12.79
CA TYR A 158 12.04 -15.16 -13.09
C TYR A 158 12.65 -14.51 -11.86
N VAL A 159 13.92 -14.84 -11.61
CA VAL A 159 14.76 -14.20 -10.61
C VAL A 159 16.07 -13.86 -11.30
N THR A 160 16.25 -12.57 -11.58
CA THR A 160 17.38 -12.05 -12.36
C THR A 160 18.34 -11.34 -11.43
N ALA A 161 19.58 -11.83 -11.38
CA ALA A 161 20.68 -11.17 -10.69
C ALA A 161 21.55 -10.42 -11.71
N VAL A 162 21.85 -9.15 -11.45
CA VAL A 162 22.68 -8.30 -12.32
C VAL A 162 23.85 -7.76 -11.50
N THR A 163 25.07 -8.03 -11.98
CA THR A 163 26.33 -7.58 -11.36
C THR A 163 27.08 -6.69 -12.35
N GLY A 164 26.56 -5.48 -12.55
CA GLY A 164 27.15 -4.50 -13.46
C GLY A 164 26.87 -4.73 -14.95
N PRO A 165 27.60 -4.04 -15.84
CA PRO A 165 27.43 -4.15 -17.28
C PRO A 165 28.07 -5.43 -17.84
N ARG A 166 27.75 -5.74 -19.10
CA ARG A 166 28.33 -6.89 -19.82
C ARG A 166 29.86 -6.79 -19.89
N GLN A 167 30.51 -7.93 -19.78
CA GLN A 167 31.96 -8.09 -19.87
C GLN A 167 32.38 -8.56 -21.27
N ALA A 168 33.70 -8.52 -21.53
CA ALA A 168 34.28 -9.07 -22.74
C ALA A 168 34.06 -10.60 -22.78
N GLY A 169 33.19 -11.06 -23.67
CA GLY A 169 32.83 -12.48 -23.83
C GLY A 169 31.37 -12.79 -23.51
N ASP A 170 30.65 -11.86 -22.88
CA ASP A 170 29.21 -12.03 -22.65
C ASP A 170 28.43 -11.92 -23.97
N ALA A 171 27.42 -12.79 -24.13
CA ALA A 171 26.60 -12.84 -25.33
C ALA A 171 25.58 -11.69 -25.40
N ASP A 172 25.09 -11.23 -24.26
CA ASP A 172 24.10 -10.16 -24.11
C ASP A 172 24.35 -9.33 -22.84
N GLY A 173 23.62 -8.23 -22.68
CA GLY A 173 23.73 -7.34 -21.52
C GLY A 173 23.94 -5.87 -21.90
N PRO A 174 23.76 -4.97 -20.93
CA PRO A 174 23.92 -3.55 -21.15
C PRO A 174 25.41 -3.21 -21.24
N GLN A 175 25.75 -2.22 -22.06
CA GLN A 175 27.11 -1.67 -22.18
C GLN A 175 27.43 -0.77 -20.99
N GLU A 176 26.42 -0.08 -20.46
CA GLU A 176 26.55 0.83 -19.32
C GLU A 176 25.53 0.48 -18.25
N PHE A 177 25.95 0.56 -16.98
CA PHE A 177 25.09 0.32 -15.83
C PHE A 177 25.18 1.48 -14.84
N HIS A 178 24.03 1.99 -14.43
CA HIS A 178 23.91 3.04 -13.42
C HIS A 178 23.00 2.58 -12.28
N LEU A 179 23.43 2.82 -11.05
CA LEU A 179 22.64 2.55 -9.85
C LEU A 179 22.30 3.86 -9.15
N VAL A 180 21.01 4.11 -8.97
CA VAL A 180 20.48 5.25 -8.21
C VAL A 180 19.92 4.74 -6.88
N ILE A 181 20.58 5.12 -5.78
CA ILE A 181 20.14 4.80 -4.42
C ILE A 181 19.47 6.04 -3.83
N MET A 182 18.19 5.93 -3.56
CA MET A 182 17.37 7.02 -3.08
C MET A 182 17.23 6.99 -1.56
N ASP A 183 17.41 8.16 -0.96
CA ASP A 183 17.02 8.41 0.41
C ASP A 183 15.52 8.74 0.49
N ASN A 184 15.07 9.84 -0.12
CA ASN A 184 13.68 10.32 -0.08
C ASN A 184 13.03 10.26 1.32
N GLY A 185 13.80 10.63 2.35
CA GLY A 185 13.36 10.63 3.75
C GLY A 185 13.59 9.32 4.51
N ARG A 186 14.11 8.27 3.87
CA ARG A 186 14.42 6.97 4.51
C ARG A 186 15.43 7.09 5.64
N SER A 187 16.42 7.98 5.54
CA SER A 187 17.42 8.24 6.59
C SER A 187 16.76 8.79 7.86
N ARG A 188 15.74 9.65 7.72
CA ARG A 188 14.96 10.12 8.88
C ARG A 188 14.13 9.00 9.50
N ILE A 189 13.58 8.10 8.68
CA ILE A 189 12.85 6.93 9.16
C ILE A 189 13.79 5.99 9.91
N LEU A 190 14.99 5.76 9.35
CA LEU A 190 16.01 4.90 9.92
C LEU A 190 16.46 5.35 11.31
N ASP A 191 16.56 6.67 11.52
CA ASP A 191 16.90 7.30 12.81
C ASP A 191 15.71 7.44 13.78
N SER A 192 14.52 6.99 13.37
CA SER A 192 13.30 7.07 14.18
C SER A 192 12.87 5.71 14.74
N LYS A 193 11.89 5.73 15.64
CA LYS A 193 11.19 4.53 16.11
C LYS A 193 10.42 3.76 14.99
N TYR A 194 10.34 4.34 13.79
CA TYR A 194 9.70 3.75 12.62
C TYR A 194 10.66 2.97 11.71
N ARG A 195 11.96 2.86 12.07
CA ARG A 195 12.99 2.18 11.25
C ARG A 195 12.60 0.79 10.75
N GLU A 196 11.80 0.08 11.52
CA GLU A 196 11.26 -1.25 11.20
C GLU A 196 10.46 -1.26 9.89
N SER A 197 9.78 -0.16 9.53
CA SER A 197 9.02 -0.08 8.28
C SER A 197 9.92 -0.22 7.03
N LEU A 198 11.21 0.09 7.16
CA LEU A 198 12.19 -0.05 6.08
C LEU A 198 12.55 -1.51 5.80
N ALA A 199 12.26 -2.45 6.71
CA ALA A 199 12.45 -3.88 6.44
C ALA A 199 11.46 -4.45 5.41
N CYS A 200 10.53 -3.64 4.88
CA CYS A 200 9.49 -4.11 3.99
C CYS A 200 10.04 -4.64 2.66
N ILE A 201 9.89 -5.95 2.46
CA ILE A 201 10.23 -6.64 1.19
C ILE A 201 9.19 -6.43 0.07
N ARG A 202 8.15 -5.62 0.30
CA ARG A 202 7.11 -5.28 -0.67
C ARG A 202 6.32 -6.49 -1.21
N CYS A 203 6.03 -7.47 -0.37
CA CYS A 203 5.27 -8.66 -0.78
C CYS A 203 3.75 -8.41 -0.93
N GLY A 204 3.20 -7.33 -0.37
CA GLY A 204 1.76 -7.05 -0.43
C GLY A 204 0.88 -7.86 0.52
N ALA A 205 1.42 -8.81 1.31
CA ALA A 205 0.62 -9.64 2.23
C ALA A 205 -0.27 -8.82 3.19
N CYS A 206 0.24 -7.69 3.70
CA CYS A 206 -0.53 -6.82 4.58
C CYS A 206 -1.74 -6.15 3.89
N LEU A 207 -1.71 -5.94 2.56
CA LEU A 207 -2.85 -5.40 1.80
C LEU A 207 -3.96 -6.43 1.73
N ASN A 208 -3.62 -7.67 1.40
CA ASN A 208 -4.57 -8.77 1.16
C ASN A 208 -5.38 -9.16 2.42
N VAL A 209 -4.82 -8.96 3.61
CA VAL A 209 -5.51 -9.25 4.89
C VAL A 209 -6.18 -8.02 5.51
N CYS A 210 -6.02 -6.83 4.90
CA CYS A 210 -6.53 -5.60 5.47
C CYS A 210 -7.99 -5.39 5.07
N PRO A 211 -8.94 -5.37 6.02
CA PRO A 211 -10.35 -5.18 5.71
C PRO A 211 -10.64 -3.78 5.15
N VAL A 212 -9.81 -2.77 5.47
CA VAL A 212 -9.98 -1.44 4.88
C VAL A 212 -9.61 -1.46 3.41
N TYR A 213 -8.43 -2.00 3.08
CA TYR A 213 -7.96 -2.09 1.69
C TYR A 213 -8.91 -2.91 0.80
N THR A 214 -9.43 -4.04 1.29
CA THR A 214 -10.34 -4.88 0.50
C THR A 214 -11.66 -4.20 0.17
N GLU A 215 -12.13 -3.28 1.02
CA GLU A 215 -13.40 -2.58 0.82
C GLU A 215 -13.25 -1.31 -0.02
N VAL A 216 -12.15 -0.55 0.15
CA VAL A 216 -11.99 0.77 -0.50
C VAL A 216 -11.02 0.77 -1.68
N GLY A 217 -10.20 -0.27 -1.83
CA GLY A 217 -9.15 -0.36 -2.85
C GLY A 217 -7.93 0.53 -2.57
N GLY A 218 -6.95 0.45 -3.48
CA GLY A 218 -5.67 1.14 -3.31
C GLY A 218 -5.69 2.64 -3.60
N HIS A 219 -6.48 3.10 -4.57
CA HIS A 219 -6.47 4.50 -5.00
C HIS A 219 -6.91 5.48 -3.91
N VAL A 220 -7.77 5.06 -2.99
CA VAL A 220 -8.26 5.87 -1.87
C VAL A 220 -7.14 6.30 -0.91
N TYR A 221 -6.01 5.56 -0.90
CA TYR A 221 -4.85 5.92 -0.08
C TYR A 221 -4.06 7.11 -0.66
N GLY A 222 -4.34 7.56 -1.90
CA GLY A 222 -3.75 8.77 -2.47
C GLY A 222 -2.22 8.74 -2.65
N SER A 223 -1.62 7.55 -2.63
CA SER A 223 -0.16 7.33 -2.68
C SER A 223 0.17 6.11 -3.53
N VAL A 224 1.39 6.07 -4.07
CA VAL A 224 1.92 4.92 -4.81
C VAL A 224 2.07 3.68 -3.92
N TYR A 225 2.11 3.87 -2.60
CA TYR A 225 2.10 2.80 -1.62
C TYR A 225 0.74 2.71 -0.94
N PRO A 226 -0.11 1.72 -1.31
CA PRO A 226 -1.42 1.54 -0.70
C PRO A 226 -1.37 0.62 0.53
N GLY A 227 -2.51 0.50 1.21
CA GLY A 227 -2.73 -0.44 2.32
C GLY A 227 -1.98 -0.10 3.61
N PRO A 228 -1.91 -1.05 4.56
CA PRO A 228 -1.35 -0.79 5.89
C PRO A 228 0.09 -0.28 5.89
N ILE A 229 0.96 -0.83 5.04
CA ILE A 229 2.35 -0.35 4.92
C ILE A 229 2.37 1.08 4.37
N GLY A 230 1.57 1.35 3.34
CA GLY A 230 1.40 2.66 2.72
C GLY A 230 0.95 3.73 3.70
N ALA A 231 0.01 3.38 4.59
CA ALA A 231 -0.50 4.27 5.63
C ALA A 231 0.55 4.68 6.68
N VAL A 232 1.62 3.89 6.82
CA VAL A 232 2.77 4.22 7.68
C VAL A 232 3.82 5.01 6.91
N ILE A 233 4.29 4.49 5.76
CA ILE A 233 5.47 5.07 5.09
C ILE A 233 5.18 6.35 4.31
N THR A 234 3.96 6.52 3.78
CA THR A 234 3.60 7.71 3.01
C THR A 234 3.75 9.00 3.83
N PRO A 235 3.14 9.14 5.04
CA PRO A 235 3.35 10.34 5.85
C PRO A 235 4.80 10.49 6.32
N LEU A 236 5.54 9.39 6.49
CA LEU A 236 6.95 9.45 6.86
C LEU A 236 7.85 9.98 5.74
N PHE A 237 7.60 9.60 4.48
CA PHE A 237 8.30 10.14 3.31
C PHE A 237 7.94 11.62 3.08
N GLN A 238 6.66 11.97 3.14
CA GLN A 238 6.17 13.33 2.93
C GLN A 238 6.55 14.29 4.07
N GLY A 239 6.96 13.75 5.22
CA GLY A 239 7.24 14.50 6.43
C GLY A 239 6.00 14.66 7.31
N LEU A 240 6.22 14.59 8.62
CA LEU A 240 5.15 14.56 9.62
C LEU A 240 4.54 15.94 9.93
N ASP A 241 4.94 17.00 9.23
CA ASP A 241 4.37 18.34 9.36
C ASP A 241 3.09 18.54 8.54
N ARG A 242 2.77 17.59 7.67
CA ARG A 242 1.53 17.58 6.88
C ARG A 242 0.50 16.66 7.55
N PRO A 243 -0.75 17.11 7.73
CA PRO A 243 -1.81 16.23 8.22
C PRO A 243 -2.04 15.10 7.20
N SER A 244 -2.22 13.89 7.70
CA SER A 244 -2.52 12.72 6.87
C SER A 244 -3.59 11.88 7.53
N ASP A 245 -4.65 11.57 6.80
CA ASP A 245 -5.73 10.71 7.30
C ASP A 245 -5.35 9.21 7.23
N LEU A 246 -4.24 8.87 6.56
CA LEU A 246 -3.87 7.48 6.32
C LEU A 246 -3.64 6.67 7.61
N PRO A 247 -2.96 7.20 8.65
CA PRO A 247 -2.85 6.47 9.92
C PRO A 247 -4.21 6.14 10.54
N TRP A 248 -5.24 6.94 10.27
CA TRP A 248 -6.61 6.75 10.76
C TRP A 248 -7.43 5.77 9.92
N ALA A 249 -7.02 5.50 8.67
CA ALA A 249 -7.62 4.52 7.77
C ALA A 249 -7.26 3.06 8.15
N SER A 250 -7.46 2.70 9.41
CA SER A 250 -7.19 1.35 9.93
C SER A 250 -8.08 1.04 11.13
N SER A 251 -8.63 -0.18 11.15
CA SER A 251 -9.36 -0.75 12.29
C SER A 251 -8.45 -1.21 13.44
N LEU A 252 -7.12 -1.18 13.24
CA LEU A 252 -6.13 -1.66 14.20
C LEU A 252 -6.33 -3.12 14.64
N CYS A 253 -6.90 -3.97 13.77
CA CYS A 253 -7.20 -5.37 14.09
C CYS A 253 -5.97 -6.29 14.23
N GLY A 254 -4.78 -5.84 13.85
CA GLY A 254 -3.54 -6.64 13.98
C GLY A 254 -3.25 -7.62 12.85
N ALA A 255 -4.19 -7.88 11.95
CA ALA A 255 -4.03 -8.89 10.88
C ALA A 255 -2.78 -8.68 10.00
N CYS A 256 -2.41 -7.42 9.75
CA CYS A 256 -1.21 -7.09 8.96
C CYS A 256 0.10 -7.48 9.67
N LEU A 257 0.16 -7.44 11.00
CA LEU A 257 1.31 -7.89 11.79
C LEU A 257 1.43 -9.42 11.70
N ASP A 258 0.31 -10.13 11.86
CA ASP A 258 0.29 -11.61 11.79
C ASP A 258 0.69 -12.12 10.42
N ALA A 259 0.26 -11.44 9.35
CA ALA A 259 0.57 -11.80 7.98
C ALA A 259 1.97 -11.38 7.49
N CYS A 260 2.67 -10.49 8.22
CA CYS A 260 3.94 -9.95 7.76
C CYS A 260 5.07 -10.99 7.89
N PRO A 261 5.71 -11.42 6.78
CA PRO A 261 6.78 -12.43 6.86
C PRO A 261 8.05 -11.93 7.55
N VAL A 262 8.23 -10.61 7.61
CA VAL A 262 9.36 -9.93 8.25
C VAL A 262 8.95 -9.21 9.55
N ARG A 263 7.77 -9.55 10.09
CA ARG A 263 7.29 -9.16 11.43
C ARG A 263 7.19 -7.65 11.70
N ILE A 264 6.87 -6.83 10.69
CA ILE A 264 6.70 -5.39 10.84
C ILE A 264 5.43 -5.06 11.65
N ASP A 265 5.57 -4.39 12.79
CA ASP A 265 4.46 -3.93 13.64
C ASP A 265 3.81 -2.64 13.14
N LEU A 266 3.07 -2.76 12.04
CA LEU A 266 2.27 -1.67 11.47
C LEU A 266 1.19 -1.14 12.45
N PRO A 267 0.43 -1.97 13.19
CA PRO A 267 -0.56 -1.47 14.15
C PRO A 267 0.02 -0.52 15.19
N ARG A 268 1.18 -0.87 15.79
CA ARG A 268 1.88 0.02 16.72
C ARG A 268 2.27 1.33 16.06
N MET A 269 2.91 1.27 14.89
CA MET A 269 3.35 2.47 14.18
C MET A 269 2.18 3.37 13.79
N LEU A 270 1.03 2.83 13.40
CA LEU A 270 -0.18 3.60 13.12
C LEU A 270 -0.69 4.34 14.37
N ILE A 271 -0.72 3.69 15.53
CA ILE A 271 -1.11 4.34 16.80
C ILE A 271 -0.13 5.45 17.16
N GLU A 272 1.17 5.20 17.01
CA GLU A 272 2.20 6.20 17.27
C GLU A 272 2.09 7.40 16.33
N LEU A 273 1.84 7.19 15.03
CA LEU A 273 1.62 8.27 14.07
C LEU A 273 0.38 9.10 14.42
N ARG A 274 -0.73 8.45 14.81
CA ARG A 274 -1.92 9.15 15.33
C ARG A 274 -1.58 10.01 16.54
N GLN A 275 -0.81 9.45 17.49
CA GLN A 275 -0.38 10.18 18.68
C GLN A 275 0.49 11.40 18.32
N GLU A 276 1.41 11.26 17.36
CA GLU A 276 2.24 12.37 16.92
C GLU A 276 1.42 13.50 16.27
N GLN A 277 0.44 13.16 15.41
CA GLN A 277 -0.48 14.15 14.87
C GLN A 277 -1.25 14.89 15.97
N VAL A 278 -1.69 14.15 17.01
CA VAL A 278 -2.34 14.74 18.18
C VAL A 278 -1.39 15.68 18.93
N GLN A 279 -0.14 15.30 19.15
CA GLN A 279 0.85 16.12 19.86
C GLN A 279 1.21 17.39 19.06
N ARG A 280 1.32 17.28 17.73
CA ARG A 280 1.64 18.39 16.81
C ARG A 280 0.50 19.36 16.56
N GLY A 281 -0.71 19.10 17.07
CA GLY A 281 -1.83 20.03 16.87
C GLY A 281 -2.60 19.87 15.57
N MET A 282 -2.44 18.74 14.88
CA MET A 282 -3.05 18.48 13.57
C MET A 282 -4.52 18.03 13.64
N VAL A 283 -5.00 17.71 14.83
CA VAL A 283 -6.42 17.44 15.13
C VAL A 283 -7.12 18.69 15.64
N GLY A 284 -8.41 18.80 15.32
CA GLY A 284 -9.24 19.93 15.70
C GLY A 284 -9.29 20.15 17.22
N ARG A 285 -9.24 21.42 17.66
CA ARG A 285 -9.32 21.78 19.08
C ARG A 285 -10.60 21.27 19.76
N GLY A 286 -11.72 21.28 19.03
CA GLY A 286 -13.01 20.77 19.50
C GLY A 286 -12.98 19.26 19.76
N GLU A 287 -12.45 18.49 18.81
CA GLU A 287 -12.26 17.05 18.96
C GLU A 287 -11.38 16.71 20.17
N ARG A 288 -10.23 17.40 20.30
CA ARG A 288 -9.33 17.22 21.44
C ARG A 288 -10.03 17.49 22.78
N LEU A 289 -10.86 18.53 22.84
CA LEU A 289 -11.64 18.85 24.04
C LEU A 289 -12.71 17.79 24.32
N ALA A 290 -13.42 17.32 23.27
CA ALA A 290 -14.42 16.28 23.37
C ALA A 290 -13.82 14.98 23.93
N PHE A 291 -12.71 14.49 23.38
CA PHE A 291 -12.04 13.29 23.88
C PHE A 291 -11.48 13.46 25.29
N ARG A 292 -11.00 14.66 25.65
CA ARG A 292 -10.55 14.94 27.03
C ARG A 292 -11.70 14.85 28.03
N TRP A 293 -12.88 15.38 27.68
CA TRP A 293 -14.08 15.26 28.51
C TRP A 293 -14.62 13.84 28.57
N PHE A 294 -14.70 13.16 27.42
CA PHE A 294 -15.05 11.74 27.33
C PHE A 294 -14.15 10.91 28.26
N GLY A 295 -12.83 11.11 28.19
CA GLY A 295 -11.87 10.44 29.07
C GLY A 295 -12.09 10.72 30.56
N ARG A 296 -12.55 11.91 30.96
CA ARG A 296 -12.90 12.19 32.37
C ARG A 296 -14.21 11.54 32.79
N LEU A 297 -15.18 11.48 31.88
CA LEU A 297 -16.49 10.87 32.09
C LEU A 297 -16.36 9.36 32.29
N VAL A 298 -15.67 8.66 31.38
CA VAL A 298 -15.55 7.18 31.45
C VAL A 298 -14.68 6.68 32.61
N ARG A 299 -13.75 7.51 33.12
CA ARG A 299 -12.92 7.17 34.29
C ARG A 299 -13.65 7.27 35.63
N ARG A 300 -14.82 7.90 35.67
CA ARG A 300 -15.59 8.09 36.91
C ARG A 300 -16.93 7.36 36.80
N ARG A 301 -17.07 6.22 37.50
CA ARG A 301 -18.29 5.38 37.48
C ARG A 301 -19.57 6.19 37.63
N PHE A 302 -19.65 7.07 38.62
CA PHE A 302 -20.82 7.91 38.85
C PHE A 302 -21.19 8.79 37.64
N LEU A 303 -20.21 9.42 36.98
CA LEU A 303 -20.46 10.26 35.81
C LEU A 303 -20.88 9.43 34.60
N PHE A 304 -20.26 8.26 34.41
CA PHE A 304 -20.62 7.33 33.35
C PHE A 304 -22.06 6.80 33.52
N ASP A 305 -22.41 6.34 34.72
CA ASP A 305 -23.75 5.84 35.04
C ASP A 305 -24.82 6.93 34.85
N LEU A 306 -24.52 8.17 35.28
CA LEU A 306 -25.40 9.31 35.05
C LEU A 306 -25.54 9.61 33.55
N ALA A 307 -24.43 9.63 32.80
CA ALA A 307 -24.44 9.88 31.37
C ALA A 307 -25.24 8.84 30.58
N VAL A 308 -25.13 7.55 30.94
CA VAL A 308 -25.94 6.48 30.33
C VAL A 308 -27.42 6.65 30.64
N ARG A 309 -27.80 7.01 31.88
CA ARG A 309 -29.21 7.26 32.25
C ARG A 309 -29.79 8.46 31.50
N VAL A 310 -29.05 9.56 31.44
CA VAL A 310 -29.46 10.76 30.72
C VAL A 310 -29.54 10.46 29.22
N GLY A 311 -28.54 9.77 28.67
CA GLY A 311 -28.53 9.33 27.26
C GLY A 311 -29.74 8.47 26.92
N TRP A 312 -30.09 7.50 27.79
CA TRP A 312 -31.28 6.67 27.62
C TRP A 312 -32.58 7.48 27.62
N LEU A 313 -32.68 8.52 28.47
CA LEU A 313 -33.86 9.39 28.49
C LEU A 313 -33.93 10.26 27.23
N LEU A 314 -32.81 10.84 26.81
CA LEU A 314 -32.72 11.76 25.68
C LEU A 314 -32.88 11.07 24.32
N GLN A 315 -32.55 9.78 24.20
CA GLN A 315 -32.74 9.04 22.94
C GLN A 315 -34.21 8.69 22.65
N ARG A 316 -35.11 8.67 23.63
CA ARG A 316 -36.52 8.23 23.48
C ARG A 316 -37.27 8.82 22.27
N PRO A 317 -37.19 10.14 21.97
CA PRO A 317 -37.86 10.69 20.79
C PRO A 317 -37.28 10.20 19.46
N PHE A 318 -36.08 9.64 19.47
CA PHE A 318 -35.30 9.24 18.30
C PHE A 318 -35.13 7.72 18.16
N ALA A 319 -35.44 6.95 19.22
CA ALA A 319 -35.31 5.50 19.26
C ALA A 319 -36.62 4.82 18.83
N ARG A 320 -36.55 3.92 17.84
CA ARG A 320 -37.64 3.05 17.38
C ARG A 320 -37.10 1.64 17.15
N ASP A 321 -37.85 0.62 17.57
CA ASP A 321 -37.50 -0.80 17.38
C ASP A 321 -36.07 -1.17 17.83
N GLY A 322 -35.64 -0.61 18.98
CA GLY A 322 -34.30 -0.85 19.53
C GLY A 322 -33.15 -0.18 18.76
N ARG A 323 -33.46 0.75 17.86
CA ARG A 323 -32.48 1.51 17.07
C ARG A 323 -32.76 3.02 17.10
N VAL A 324 -31.70 3.81 16.99
CA VAL A 324 -31.79 5.26 16.76
C VAL A 324 -31.51 5.51 15.28
N THR A 325 -32.56 5.88 14.54
CA THR A 325 -32.53 6.05 13.07
C THR A 325 -32.37 7.50 12.64
N SER A 326 -32.55 8.45 13.56
CA SER A 326 -32.33 9.89 13.31
C SER A 326 -31.81 10.56 14.56
N ALA A 327 -30.87 11.49 14.42
CA ALA A 327 -30.35 12.28 15.53
C ALA A 327 -30.24 13.76 15.12
N PRO A 328 -30.28 14.71 16.07
CA PRO A 328 -30.06 16.12 15.76
C PRO A 328 -28.59 16.38 15.35
N PRO A 329 -28.31 17.46 14.59
CA PRO A 329 -26.93 17.88 14.31
C PRO A 329 -26.11 18.08 15.58
N PRO A 330 -24.82 17.70 15.61
CA PRO A 330 -24.01 17.15 14.50
C PRO A 330 -24.15 15.64 14.29
N LEU A 331 -24.86 14.92 15.17
CA LEU A 331 -24.99 13.45 15.13
C LEU A 331 -25.80 12.97 13.92
N SER A 332 -26.62 13.85 13.34
CA SER A 332 -27.37 13.61 12.09
C SER A 332 -26.49 13.17 10.91
N ALA A 333 -25.21 13.56 10.89
CA ALA A 333 -24.26 13.16 9.86
C ALA A 333 -24.01 11.64 9.87
N TRP A 334 -24.03 11.01 11.06
CA TRP A 334 -23.89 9.56 11.19
C TRP A 334 -25.20 8.84 10.84
N THR A 335 -26.32 9.26 11.43
CA THR A 335 -27.64 8.63 11.23
C THR A 335 -28.18 8.77 9.80
N ARG A 336 -27.53 9.56 8.95
CA ARG A 336 -27.80 9.62 7.51
C ARG A 336 -27.42 8.33 6.79
N TYR A 337 -26.39 7.64 7.27
CA TYR A 337 -25.82 6.46 6.61
C TYR A 337 -25.91 5.21 7.47
N ARG A 338 -26.03 5.35 8.80
CA ARG A 338 -25.97 4.23 9.76
C ARG A 338 -26.88 4.44 10.96
N ASP A 339 -27.65 3.41 11.31
CA ASP A 339 -28.43 3.37 12.54
C ASP A 339 -27.54 3.06 13.76
N TRP A 340 -27.89 3.58 14.93
CA TRP A 340 -27.29 3.15 16.20
C TRP A 340 -28.16 2.14 16.94
N PRO A 341 -27.57 1.19 17.68
CA PRO A 341 -28.32 0.46 18.68
C PRO A 341 -28.81 1.44 19.76
N ALA A 342 -30.10 1.36 20.11
CA ALA A 342 -30.63 2.14 21.22
C ALA A 342 -30.02 1.66 22.54
N LEU A 343 -29.75 2.58 23.45
CA LEU A 343 -29.34 2.24 24.82
C LEU A 343 -30.46 1.42 25.49
N ALA A 344 -30.09 0.32 26.13
CA ALA A 344 -31.05 -0.54 26.82
C ALA A 344 -31.61 0.14 28.09
N ASP A 345 -32.86 -0.17 28.44
CA ASP A 345 -33.54 0.32 29.66
C ASP A 345 -32.77 -0.03 30.94
N ARG A 346 -32.10 -1.18 30.93
CA ARG A 346 -31.20 -1.61 32.01
C ARG A 346 -29.77 -1.72 31.49
N SER A 347 -28.89 -0.87 32.02
CA SER A 347 -27.44 -0.95 31.80
C SER A 347 -26.86 -2.25 32.36
N PHE A 348 -25.76 -2.72 31.77
CA PHE A 348 -25.04 -3.92 32.24
C PHE A 348 -24.75 -3.87 33.75
N SER A 349 -24.24 -2.75 34.27
CA SER A 349 -23.91 -2.61 35.70
C SER A 349 -25.11 -2.81 36.63
N ARG A 350 -26.34 -2.44 36.20
CA ARG A 350 -27.56 -2.67 36.99
C ARG A 350 -27.96 -4.14 36.94
N ARG A 351 -27.90 -4.74 35.75
CA ARG A 351 -28.15 -6.18 35.59
C ARG A 351 -27.15 -7.01 36.40
N TRP A 352 -25.90 -6.56 36.49
CA TRP A 352 -24.85 -7.20 37.28
C TRP A 352 -25.13 -7.13 38.79
N GLU A 353 -25.59 -5.98 39.29
CA GLU A 353 -26.02 -5.84 40.69
C GLU A 353 -27.21 -6.76 41.03
N ASP A 354 -28.15 -6.97 40.11
CA ASP A 354 -29.25 -7.91 40.28
C ASP A 354 -28.72 -9.36 40.37
N VAL A 355 -27.81 -9.74 39.46
CA VAL A 355 -27.14 -11.06 39.47
C VAL A 355 -26.34 -11.29 40.75
N GLU A 356 -25.57 -10.31 41.23
CA GLU A 356 -24.83 -10.40 42.50
C GLU A 356 -25.76 -10.52 43.72
N ARG A 357 -26.97 -9.96 43.64
CA ARG A 357 -28.00 -10.08 44.67
C ARG A 357 -28.86 -11.34 44.53
N GLY A 358 -28.63 -12.16 43.50
CA GLY A 358 -29.37 -13.39 43.23
C GLY A 358 -30.81 -13.15 42.74
N VAL A 359 -31.08 -12.01 42.11
CA VAL A 359 -32.41 -11.60 41.59
C VAL A 359 -32.43 -11.57 40.07
#